data_AF-A0A662UVV2-F1
#
_entry.id   AF-A0A662UVV2-F1
#
_cell.length_a   1.000
_cell.length_b   1.000
_cell.length_c   1.000
_cell.angle_alpha   90.00
_cell.angle_beta   90.00
_cell.angle_gamma   90.00
#
_symmetry.space_group_name_H-M   'P 1'
#
loop_
_entity.id
_entity.type
_entity.pdbx_description
1 polymer ?
#
loop_
_entity_poly.entity_id
_entity_poly.type
_entity_poly.pdbx_seq_one_letter_code
_entity_poly.pdbx_strand_id
1 'polypeptide(L)'
;MVSKIFGVLLIIIAVLIIVLYIYGLIIDPDRVVYGIKLSELLVKYTILVIMFVIACIIGYIGYLIVTTPKPKSIEEFIKEYEESET
;
A
#
# COMPACT_ATOMS: atom_id res chain seq x y z
N MET A 1 -17.41 10.67 -16.93
CA MET A 1 -18.19 10.90 -15.69
C MET A 1 -17.68 10.06 -14.52
N VAL A 2 -17.44 8.75 -14.72
CA VAL A 2 -16.99 7.80 -13.69
C VAL A 2 -15.73 8.26 -12.91
N SER A 3 -14.71 8.77 -13.60
CA SER A 3 -13.47 9.25 -12.96
C SER A 3 -13.66 10.41 -11.98
N LYS A 4 -14.58 11.34 -12.28
CA LYS A 4 -14.89 12.47 -11.38
C LYS A 4 -15.59 12.01 -10.10
N ILE A 5 -16.44 10.98 -10.19
CA ILE A 5 -17.17 10.43 -9.05
C ILE A 5 -16.20 9.75 -8.07
N PHE A 6 -15.28 8.92 -8.57
CA PHE A 6 -14.25 8.29 -7.73
C PHE A 6 -13.32 9.31 -7.07
N GLY A 7 -12.95 10.39 -7.79
CA GLY A 7 -12.15 11.46 -7.23
C GLY A 7 -12.85 12.18 -6.08
N VAL A 8 -14.13 12.56 -6.25
CA VAL A 8 -14.93 13.21 -5.20
C VAL A 8 -15.15 12.27 -4.01
N LEU A 9 -15.44 10.99 -4.27
CA LEU A 9 -15.62 10.00 -3.22
C LEU A 9 -14.36 9.83 -2.35
N LEU A 10 -13.18 9.78 -2.98
CA LEU A 10 -11.90 9.72 -2.28
C LEU A 10 -11.66 10.95 -1.40
N ILE A 11 -11.98 12.14 -1.89
CA ILE A 11 -11.85 13.38 -1.12
C ILE A 11 -12.77 13.34 0.11
N ILE A 12 -14.02 12.92 -0.06
CA ILE A 12 -14.98 12.82 1.06
C ILE A 12 -14.48 11.83 2.12
N ILE A 13 -13.99 10.65 1.69
CA ILE A 13 -13.43 9.65 2.60
C ILE A 13 -12.21 10.21 3.33
N ALA A 14 -11.31 10.91 2.63
CA ALA A 14 -10.13 11.51 3.24
C ALA A 14 -10.51 12.57 4.29
N VAL A 15 -11.48 13.43 3.98
CA VAL A 15 -11.99 14.43 4.93
C VAL A 15 -12.59 13.76 6.16
N LEU A 16 -13.40 12.70 5.98
CA LEU A 16 -13.99 11.95 7.10
C LEU A 16 -12.92 11.32 8.00
N ILE A 17 -11.88 10.72 7.43
CA ILE A 17 -10.77 10.14 8.19
C ILE A 17 -10.07 11.23 9.01
N ILE A 18 -9.77 12.38 8.41
CA ILE A 18 -9.11 13.50 9.12
C ILE A 18 -9.97 13.96 10.31
N VAL A 19 -11.27 14.17 10.10
CA VAL A 19 -12.19 14.60 11.17
C VAL A 19 -12.24 13.57 12.29
N LEU A 20 -12.30 12.27 11.97
CA LEU A 20 -12.28 11.20 12.97
C LEU A 20 -10.98 11.18 13.77
N TYR A 21 -9.82 11.38 13.14
CA TYR A 21 -8.54 11.43 13.84
C TYR A 21 -8.39 12.66 14.73
N ILE A 22 -8.82 13.84 14.27
CA ILE A 22 -8.80 15.05 15.09
C ILE A 22 -9.71 14.86 16.31
N TYR A 23 -10.94 14.39 16.09
CA TYR A 23 -11.86 14.15 17.19
C TYR A 23 -11.34 13.09 18.16
N GLY A 24 -10.83 11.98 17.64
CA GLY A 24 -10.45 10.80 18.40
C GLY A 24 -9.08 10.83 19.07
N LEU A 25 -8.14 11.66 18.60
CA LEU A 25 -6.83 11.84 19.24
C LEU A 25 -6.71 13.16 20.00
N ILE A 26 -7.36 14.24 19.55
CA ILE A 26 -7.13 15.58 20.10
C ILE A 26 -8.27 16.00 21.03
N ILE A 27 -9.53 15.83 20.61
CA ILE A 27 -10.68 16.40 21.32
C ILE A 27 -11.12 15.50 22.48
N ASP A 28 -11.31 14.20 22.22
CA ASP A 28 -11.81 13.25 23.21
C ASP A 28 -11.03 11.91 23.16
N PRO A 29 -9.72 11.94 23.50
CA PRO A 29 -8.84 10.77 23.40
C PRO A 29 -9.16 9.66 24.40
N ASP A 30 -9.79 10.01 25.53
CA ASP A 30 -10.12 9.09 26.62
C ASP A 30 -11.50 8.45 26.46
N ARG A 31 -12.24 8.79 25.40
CA ARG A 31 -13.52 8.16 25.09
C ARG A 31 -13.37 6.65 24.98
N VAL A 32 -14.05 5.93 25.86
CA VAL A 32 -14.01 4.47 25.88
C VAL A 32 -15.04 3.93 24.90
N VAL A 33 -14.57 3.19 23.90
CA VAL A 33 -15.42 2.50 22.92
C VAL A 33 -15.01 1.03 22.92
N TYR A 34 -15.99 0.14 23.14
CA TYR A 34 -15.75 -1.31 23.35
C TYR A 34 -14.73 -1.63 24.46
N GLY A 35 -14.66 -0.80 25.50
CA GLY A 35 -13.74 -1.02 26.63
C GLY A 35 -12.29 -0.59 26.35
N ILE A 36 -12.00 0.02 25.20
CA ILE A 36 -10.68 0.51 24.81
C ILE A 36 -10.76 2.02 24.54
N LYS A 37 -9.69 2.77 24.84
CA LYS A 37 -9.61 4.20 24.52
C LYS A 37 -9.63 4.41 23.01
N LEU A 38 -10.41 5.37 22.53
CA LEU A 38 -10.52 5.67 21.10
C LEU A 38 -9.15 6.01 20.48
N SER A 39 -8.35 6.78 21.21
CA SER A 39 -6.97 7.14 20.82
C SER A 39 -6.10 5.91 20.58
N GLU A 40 -6.13 4.95 21.52
CA GLU A 40 -5.35 3.72 21.43
C GLU A 40 -5.81 2.84 20.25
N LEU A 41 -7.13 2.77 20.01
CA LEU A 41 -7.70 2.03 18.89
C LEU A 41 -7.27 2.63 17.54
N LEU A 42 -7.40 3.95 17.38
CA LEU A 42 -7.00 4.64 16.15
C LEU A 42 -5.50 4.48 15.86
N VAL A 43 -4.65 4.63 16.88
CA VAL A 43 -3.21 4.47 16.72
C VAL A 43 -2.85 3.02 16.36
N LYS A 44 -3.40 2.03 17.07
CA LYS A 44 -3.16 0.61 16.76
C LYS A 44 -3.58 0.26 15.34
N TYR A 45 -4.74 0.75 14.89
CA TYR A 45 -5.21 0.49 13.54
C TYR A 45 -4.30 1.13 12.49
N THR A 46 -3.84 2.37 12.72
CA THR A 46 -2.86 3.04 11.85
C THR A 46 -1.59 2.22 11.70
N ILE A 47 -1.04 1.76 12.82
CA ILE A 47 0.19 0.96 12.85
C ILE A 47 -0.01 -0.36 12.11
N LEU A 48 -1.15 -1.02 12.31
CA LEU A 48 -1.50 -2.26 11.61
C LEU A 48 -1.55 -2.04 10.10
N VAL A 49 -2.23 -0.98 9.64
CA VAL A 49 -2.34 -0.65 8.21
C VAL A 49 -0.95 -0.37 7.61
N ILE A 50 -0.11 0.40 8.30
CA ILE A 50 1.26 0.66 7.86
C ILE A 50 2.05 -0.65 7.75
N MET A 51 1.99 -1.50 8.77
CA MET A 51 2.69 -2.79 8.78
C MET A 51 2.20 -3.71 7.66
N PHE A 52 0.89 -3.71 7.39
CA PHE A 52 0.30 -4.47 6.30
C PHE A 52 0.81 -4.00 4.93
N VAL A 53 0.89 -2.69 4.69
CA VAL A 53 1.45 -2.12 3.45
C VAL A 53 2.91 -2.54 3.28
N ILE A 54 3.72 -2.45 4.34
CA ILE A 54 5.13 -2.88 4.31
C ILE A 54 5.21 -4.38 3.97
N ALA A 55 4.41 -5.22 4.62
CA ALA A 55 4.37 -6.66 4.36
C ALA A 55 3.97 -6.97 2.91
N CYS A 56 2.99 -6.25 2.34
CA CYS A 56 2.61 -6.38 0.94
C CYS A 56 3.76 -6.02 -0.01
N ILE A 57 4.50 -4.94 0.27
CA ILE A 57 5.67 -4.53 -0.53
C ILE A 57 6.75 -5.60 -0.47
N ILE A 58 7.11 -6.07 0.72
CA ILE A 58 8.13 -7.11 0.90
C ILE A 58 7.70 -8.41 0.21
N GLY A 59 6.43 -8.80 0.36
CA GLY A 59 5.88 -9.99 -0.30
C GLY A 59 5.92 -9.87 -1.83
N TYR A 60 5.60 -8.70 -2.36
CA TYR A 60 5.69 -8.44 -3.80
C TYR A 60 7.13 -8.50 -4.32
N ILE A 61 8.09 -7.92 -3.59
CA ILE A 61 9.52 -8.03 -3.93
C ILE A 61 9.99 -9.48 -3.90
N GLY A 62 9.62 -10.24 -2.86
CA GLY A 62 9.94 -11.66 -2.76
C GLY A 62 9.36 -12.47 -3.93
N TYR A 63 8.13 -12.17 -4.32
CA TYR A 63 7.50 -12.76 -5.51
C TYR A 63 8.28 -12.44 -6.79
N LEU A 64 8.71 -11.18 -6.99
CA LEU A 64 9.52 -10.82 -8.15
C LEU A 64 10.84 -11.59 -8.19
N ILE A 65 11.56 -11.70 -7.06
CA ILE A 65 12.83 -12.45 -7.02
C ILE A 65 12.66 -13.92 -7.46
N VAL A 66 11.55 -14.56 -7.08
CA VAL A 66 11.27 -15.96 -7.43
C VAL A 66 10.83 -16.10 -8.90
N THR A 67 10.07 -15.13 -9.40
CA THR A 67 9.42 -15.22 -10.72
C THR A 67 10.22 -14.59 -11.85
N THR A 68 11.16 -13.69 -11.57
CA THR A 68 11.99 -13.09 -12.62
C THR A 68 12.98 -14.14 -13.14
N PRO A 69 12.85 -14.59 -14.41
CA PRO A 69 13.86 -15.46 -15.01
C PRO A 69 15.19 -14.73 -15.01
N LYS A 70 16.29 -15.49 -14.89
CA LYS A 70 17.62 -14.90 -15.02
C LYS A 70 17.67 -14.15 -16.36
N PRO A 71 18.15 -12.90 -16.38
CA PRO A 71 18.34 -12.18 -17.64
C PRO A 71 19.21 -13.07 -18.55
N LYS A 72 18.86 -13.12 -19.86
CA LYS A 72 19.65 -13.86 -20.86
C LYS A 72 21.12 -13.48 -20.73
N SER A 73 22.03 -14.43 -20.97
CA SER A 73 23.46 -14.14 -20.93
C SER A 73 23.88 -13.29 -22.13
N ILE A 74 25.02 -12.60 -22.03
CA ILE A 74 25.58 -11.82 -23.14
C ILE A 74 25.85 -12.72 -24.36
N GLU A 75 26.32 -13.95 -24.17
CA GLU A 75 26.46 -14.94 -25.27
C GLU A 75 25.13 -15.25 -25.99
N GLU A 76 24.03 -15.43 -25.26
CA GLU A 76 22.72 -15.71 -25.88
C GLU A 76 22.23 -14.53 -26.71
N PHE A 77 22.48 -13.30 -26.26
CA PHE A 77 22.20 -12.11 -27.07
C PHE A 77 23.04 -12.10 -28.35
N ILE A 78 24.35 -12.36 -28.27
CA ILE A 78 25.24 -12.40 -29.45
C ILE A 78 24.75 -13.44 -30.47
N LYS A 79 24.38 -14.64 -30.01
CA LYS A 79 23.89 -15.71 -30.88
C LYS A 79 22.57 -15.36 -31.58
N GLU A 80 21.63 -14.72 -30.87
CA GLU A 80 20.34 -14.29 -31.43
C GLU A 80 20.52 -13.18 -32.49
N TYR A 81 21.53 -12.31 -32.32
CA TYR A 81 21.92 -11.34 -33.35
C TYR A 81 22.51 -12.02 -34.59
N GLU A 82 23.43 -12.98 -34.43
CA GLU A 82 24.04 -13.71 -35.57
C GLU A 82 23.01 -14.55 -36.36
N GLU A 83 22.08 -15.23 -35.69
CA GLU A 83 20.98 -15.95 -36.34
C GLU A 83 19.97 -15.03 -37.03
N SER A 84 19.88 -13.75 -36.62
CA SER A 84 19.00 -12.76 -37.25
C SER A 84 19.62 -12.07 -38.47
N GLU A 85 20.94 -12.09 -38.60
CA GLU A 85 21.68 -11.55 -39.74
C GLU A 85 21.89 -12.58 -40.87
N THR A 86 21.49 -13.84 -40.67
CA THR A 86 21.54 -14.93 -41.67
C THR A 86 20.16 -15.30 -42.23
#